data_AF-A0A851P9H2-F1
#
_entry.id   AF-A0A851P9H2-F1
#
_cell.length_a   1.000
_cell.length_b   1.000
_cell.length_c   1.000
_cell.angle_alpha   90.00
_cell.angle_beta   90.00
_cell.angle_gamma   90.00
#
_symmetry.space_group_name_H-M   'P 1'
#
loop_
_entity.id
_entity.type
_entity.pdbx_description
1 polymer ?
#
loop_
_entity_poly.entity_id
_entity_poly.type
_entity_poly.pdbx_seq_one_letter_code
_entity_poly.pdbx_strand_id
1 'polypeptide(L)'
;LKVVAVGDSGYHSALLRCFVHHLGAKSPEWLRYLRFLLVPLGAGVPAGPHPVAQYLGSVDGRYGAAFLEPSWRELFGRSEPPPA
;
A
#
# COMPACT_ATOMS: atom_id res chain seq x y z
N LEU A 1 7.61 -15.32 4.67
CA LEU A 1 7.00 -14.85 3.41
C LEU A 1 6.86 -13.32 3.45
N LYS A 2 7.42 -12.64 2.45
CA LYS A 2 7.25 -11.19 2.27
C LYS A 2 6.33 -10.99 1.08
N VAL A 3 5.24 -10.26 1.27
CA VAL A 3 4.25 -9.98 0.23
C VAL A 3 4.25 -8.48 -0.01
N VAL A 4 4.46 -8.09 -1.25
CA VAL A 4 4.36 -6.69 -1.67
C VAL A 4 2.99 -6.51 -2.29
N ALA A 5 2.18 -5.65 -1.68
CA ALA A 5 0.83 -5.35 -2.13
C ALA A 5 0.84 -3.99 -2.82
N VAL A 6 0.79 -4.00 -4.16
CA VAL A 6 0.86 -2.81 -4.99
C VAL A 6 -0.54 -2.49 -5.52
N GLY A 7 -1.09 -1.32 -5.20
CA GLY A 7 -2.46 -0.98 -5.60
C GLY A 7 -2.96 0.35 -5.07
N ASP A 8 -4.21 0.66 -5.37
CA ASP A 8 -4.89 1.86 -4.87
C ASP A 8 -5.50 1.62 -3.47
N SER A 9 -6.12 2.66 -2.91
CA SER A 9 -6.77 2.58 -1.60
C SER A 9 -7.89 1.54 -1.54
N GLY A 10 -8.55 1.24 -2.65
CA GLY A 10 -9.59 0.21 -2.73
C GLY A 10 -9.01 -1.20 -2.61
N TYR A 11 -7.95 -1.47 -3.37
CA TYR A 11 -7.20 -2.72 -3.35
C TYR A 11 -6.65 -3.00 -1.95
N HIS A 12 -5.94 -2.04 -1.35
CA HIS A 12 -5.39 -2.23 0.00
C HIS A 12 -6.48 -2.42 1.05
N SER A 13 -7.62 -1.73 0.93
CA SER A 13 -8.77 -1.95 1.82
C SER A 13 -9.35 -3.36 1.71
N ALA A 14 -9.51 -3.87 0.49
CA ALA A 14 -10.00 -5.23 0.26
C ALA A 14 -9.01 -6.29 0.79
N LEU A 15 -7.72 -6.07 0.54
CA LEU A 15 -6.63 -6.91 1.01
C LEU A 15 -6.57 -6.96 2.54
N LEU A 16 -6.61 -5.80 3.20
CA LEU A 16 -6.64 -5.72 4.67
C LEU A 16 -7.89 -6.37 5.26
N ARG A 17 -9.08 -6.18 4.67
CA ARG A 17 -10.30 -6.87 5.10
C ARG A 17 -10.16 -8.39 5.01
N CYS A 18 -9.59 -8.90 3.91
CA CYS A 18 -9.33 -10.32 3.73
C CYS A 18 -8.39 -10.86 4.83
N PHE A 19 -7.34 -10.10 5.17
CA PHE A 19 -6.43 -10.48 6.25
C PHE A 19 -7.09 -10.50 7.62
N VAL A 20 -7.84 -9.46 7.96
CA VAL A 20 -8.57 -9.41 9.23
C VAL A 20 -9.53 -10.60 9.33
N HIS A 21 -10.25 -10.91 8.25
CA HIS A 21 -11.20 -12.02 8.21
C HIS A 21 -10.52 -13.39 8.39
N HIS A 22 -9.43 -13.67 7.67
CA HIS A 22 -8.83 -15.02 7.65
C HIS A 22 -7.72 -15.23 8.68
N LEU A 23 -7.01 -14.16 9.06
CA LEU A 23 -5.87 -14.22 9.98
C LEU A 23 -6.17 -13.60 11.35
N GLY A 24 -7.20 -12.75 11.48
CA GLY A 24 -7.57 -12.14 12.76
C GLY A 24 -8.02 -13.15 13.81
N ALA A 25 -8.63 -14.27 13.37
CA ALA A 25 -9.03 -15.36 14.26
C ALA A 25 -7.89 -16.36 14.57
N LYS A 26 -6.72 -16.22 13.93
CA LYS A 26 -5.56 -17.10 14.15
C LYS A 26 -4.64 -16.51 15.23
N SER A 27 -3.87 -17.38 15.88
CA SER A 27 -2.79 -16.98 16.80
C SER A 27 -1.84 -15.97 16.13
N PRO A 28 -1.42 -14.89 16.83
CA PRO A 28 -0.55 -13.85 16.28
C PRO A 28 0.82 -14.34 15.81
N GLU A 29 1.19 -15.60 16.07
CA GLU A 29 2.37 -16.24 15.49
C GLU A 29 2.45 -16.10 13.95
N TRP A 30 1.32 -15.95 13.25
CA TRP A 30 1.31 -15.72 11.79
C TRP A 30 2.12 -14.47 11.37
N LEU A 31 2.22 -13.45 12.24
CA LEU A 31 3.02 -12.23 12.00
C LEU A 31 4.53 -12.52 11.87
N ARG A 32 5.00 -13.65 12.41
CA ARG A 32 6.40 -14.08 12.28
C ARG A 32 6.67 -14.68 10.90
N TYR A 33 5.64 -15.28 10.28
CA TYR A 33 5.74 -15.97 9.00
C TYR A 33 5.39 -15.09 7.80
N LEU A 34 4.58 -14.05 7.99
CA LEU A 34 3.97 -13.28 6.92
C LEU A 34 4.13 -11.78 7.19
N ARG A 35 4.78 -11.07 6.26
CA ARG A 35 4.95 -9.61 6.34
C ARG A 35 4.47 -8.96 5.04
N PHE A 36 3.75 -7.86 5.19
CA PHE A 36 3.24 -7.07 4.07
C PHE A 36 4.00 -5.76 3.95
N LEU A 37 4.32 -5.39 2.71
CA LEU A 37 4.68 -4.04 2.34
C LEU A 37 3.56 -3.49 1.47
N LEU A 38 2.88 -2.44 1.93
CA LEU A 38 1.90 -1.73 1.13
C LEU A 38 2.64 -0.74 0.24
N VAL A 39 2.34 -0.75 -1.06
CA VAL A 39 2.91 0.17 -2.03
C VAL A 39 1.75 0.91 -2.70
N PRO A 40 1.51 2.18 -2.34
CA PRO A 40 0.38 2.96 -2.87
C PRO A 40 0.60 3.32 -4.34
N LEU A 41 -0.38 3.01 -5.17
CA LEU A 41 -0.52 3.50 -6.54
C LEU A 41 -1.63 4.55 -6.61
N GLY A 42 -1.56 5.44 -7.61
CA GLY A 42 -2.65 6.39 -7.87
C GLY A 42 -2.74 7.55 -6.86
N ALA A 43 -1.67 7.85 -6.13
CA ALA A 43 -1.61 9.03 -5.27
C ALA A 43 -1.81 10.37 -6.02
N GLY A 44 -1.80 10.37 -7.37
CA GLY A 44 -2.16 11.50 -8.24
C GLY A 44 -3.65 11.61 -8.63
N VAL A 45 -4.51 10.67 -8.24
CA VAL A 45 -5.95 10.66 -8.56
C VAL A 45 -6.70 11.63 -7.60
N PRO A 46 -7.79 12.30 -8.02
CA PRO A 46 -8.61 13.19 -7.16
C PRO A 46 -9.18 12.52 -5.89
N ALA A 47 -9.04 11.21 -5.74
CA ALA A 47 -9.44 10.43 -4.56
C ALA A 47 -8.69 10.80 -3.27
N GLY A 48 -7.68 11.69 -3.35
CA GLY A 48 -6.94 12.15 -2.18
C GLY A 48 -5.90 11.13 -1.72
N PRO A 49 -5.13 11.47 -0.68
CA PRO A 49 -4.01 10.66 -0.25
C PRO A 49 -4.49 9.37 0.43
N HIS A 50 -3.76 8.27 0.19
CA HIS A 50 -4.09 6.97 0.75
C HIS A 50 -3.91 6.98 2.29
N PRO A 51 -4.97 6.85 3.10
CA PRO A 51 -4.92 7.09 4.54
C PRO A 51 -3.98 6.13 5.29
N VAL A 52 -3.98 4.85 4.92
CA VAL A 52 -3.04 3.87 5.49
C VAL A 52 -1.59 4.19 5.12
N ALA A 53 -1.31 4.56 3.87
CA ALA A 53 0.04 4.91 3.44
C ALA A 53 0.53 6.21 4.12
N GLN A 54 -0.34 7.20 4.32
CA GLN A 54 0.00 8.40 5.08
C GLN A 54 0.39 8.08 6.52
N TYR A 55 -0.40 7.24 7.18
CA TYR A 55 -0.06 6.78 8.54
C TYR A 55 1.28 6.05 8.56
N LEU A 56 1.51 5.12 7.61
CA LEU A 56 2.79 4.42 7.51
C LEU A 56 3.97 5.38 7.31
N GLY A 57 3.82 6.43 6.51
CA GLY A 57 4.84 7.47 6.36
C GLY A 57 5.09 8.30 7.62
N SER A 58 4.09 8.46 8.49
CA SER A 58 4.26 9.12 9.79
C SER A 58 5.01 8.25 10.81
N VAL A 59 4.93 6.92 10.66
CA VAL A 59 5.57 5.95 11.56
C VAL A 59 6.97 5.57 11.06
N ASP A 60 7.18 5.58 9.74
CA ASP A 60 8.45 5.24 9.10
C ASP A 60 8.82 6.27 8.01
N GLY A 61 9.83 7.09 8.32
CA GLY A 61 10.34 8.09 7.37
C GLY A 61 10.94 7.51 6.10
N ARG A 62 11.46 6.27 6.11
CA ARG A 62 11.96 5.59 4.91
C ARG A 62 10.81 5.18 4.00
N TYR A 63 9.70 4.75 4.59
CA TYR A 63 8.47 4.48 3.84
C TYR A 63 7.94 5.76 3.19
N GLY A 64 7.88 6.86 3.96
CA GLY A 64 7.47 8.17 3.46
C GLY A 64 8.31 8.64 2.27
N ALA A 65 9.63 8.61 2.41
CA ALA A 65 10.57 9.00 1.34
C ALA A 65 10.46 8.12 0.09
N ALA A 66 10.11 6.84 0.23
CA ALA A 66 10.01 5.92 -0.89
C ALA A 66 8.70 6.05 -1.69
N PHE A 67 7.57 6.28 -1.01
CA PHE A 67 6.24 6.09 -1.62
C PHE A 67 5.30 7.29 -1.52
N LEU A 68 5.61 8.29 -0.69
CA LEU A 68 4.77 9.48 -0.52
C LEU A 68 5.35 10.73 -1.21
N GLU A 69 6.62 10.68 -1.62
CA GLU A 69 7.28 11.74 -2.38
C GLU A 69 6.60 11.98 -3.75
N PRO A 70 6.56 13.22 -4.26
CA PRO A 70 5.98 13.53 -5.56
C PRO A 70 6.57 12.73 -6.71
N SER A 71 7.86 12.40 -6.65
CA SER A 71 8.56 11.58 -7.65
C SER A 71 7.93 10.20 -7.83
N TRP A 72 7.54 9.54 -6.73
CA TRP A 72 6.81 8.26 -6.79
C TRP A 72 5.43 8.44 -7.45
N ARG A 73 4.74 9.53 -7.10
CA ARG A 73 3.40 9.84 -7.64
C ARG A 73 3.43 10.09 -9.13
N GLU A 74 4.49 10.70 -9.65
CA GLU A 74 4.64 10.99 -11.08
C GLU A 74 4.86 9.72 -11.91
N LEU A 75 5.61 8.75 -11.38
CA LEU A 75 5.87 7.46 -12.05
C LEU A 75 4.60 6.61 -12.23
N PHE A 76 3.68 6.67 -11.27
CA PHE A 76 2.47 5.84 -11.23
C PHE A 76 1.15 6.63 -11.25
N GLY A 77 1.22 7.93 -11.51
CA GLY A 77 0.07 8.83 -11.59
C GLY A 77 -0.52 8.95 -13.00
N ARG A 78 0.23 8.49 -14.02
CA ARG A 78 -0.26 8.44 -15.39
C ARG A 78 -0.92 7.09 -15.62
N SER A 79 -2.22 7.10 -15.88
CA SER A 79 -2.98 5.92 -16.34
C SER A 79 -2.73 5.63 -17.84
N GLU A 80 -1.81 6.34 -18.49
CA GLU A 80 -1.59 6.19 -19.92
C GLU A 80 -0.95 4.84 -20.20
N PRO A 81 -1.56 3.99 -21.04
CA PRO A 81 -0.93 2.74 -21.44
C PRO A 81 0.40 3.04 -22.14
N PRO A 82 1.43 2.20 -21.97
CA PRO A 82 2.68 2.38 -22.70
C PRO A 82 2.38 2.45 -24.20
N PRO A 83 2.97 3.42 -24.93
CA PRO A 83 2.73 3.57 -26.36
C PRO A 83 3.14 2.29 -27.10
N ALA A 84 2.31 1.91 -28.08
CA ALA A 84 2.47 0.72 -28.90
C ALA A 84 3.70 0.78 -29.81
#